data_AF-A0A524PP41-F1
#
_entry.id   AF-A0A524PP41-F1
#
_cell.length_a   1.000
_cell.length_b   1.000
_cell.length_c   1.000
_cell.angle_alpha   90.00
_cell.angle_beta   90.00
_cell.angle_gamma   90.00
#
_symmetry.space_group_name_H-M   'P 1'
#
loop_
_entity.id
_entity.type
_entity.pdbx_description
1 polymer ?
#
loop_
_entity_poly.entity_id
_entity_poly.type
_entity_poly.pdbx_seq_one_letter_code
_entity_poly.pdbx_strand_id
1 'polypeptide(L)'
;MKRRGKLFLFPVLLLVLICCGKNQPDPYQYSLPELTDDGWSVGDADEAGLRTDFLSDMMDYIRGRDGHNIHSILIFKDSFLVFEEYFEGYLYSSNPPGSNGDYVMFDRETDHYLASVSKTVTSVIFGVAVKEGFIDNLDEKIVDILPQYSDILTGEKANITIKHLLTMSSGLLWDESSTPYGDPSNDVTKLFTSDDPLREILSNTLFASPGEEFLYNSGGTNVLGAIIEYYTGMSLLD
;
A
#
# COMPACT_ATOMS: atom_id res chain seq x y z
N MET A 1 46.02 33.96 -74.88
CA MET A 1 46.63 32.72 -74.38
C MET A 1 46.24 32.56 -72.91
N LYS A 2 45.60 31.42 -72.56
CA LYS A 2 45.31 30.79 -71.24
C LYS A 2 45.62 31.61 -69.97
N ARG A 3 44.78 31.68 -68.92
CA ARG A 3 44.23 30.54 -68.13
C ARG A 3 42.98 30.98 -67.33
N ARG A 4 41.93 30.15 -67.36
CA ARG A 4 40.81 30.18 -66.40
C ARG A 4 41.29 29.53 -65.09
N GLY A 5 41.27 30.27 -63.97
CA GLY A 5 41.43 29.71 -62.63
C GLY A 5 40.07 29.22 -62.13
N LYS A 6 39.97 27.93 -61.76
CA LYS A 6 38.78 27.35 -61.13
C LYS A 6 38.73 27.78 -59.66
N LEU A 7 37.64 28.42 -59.25
CA LEU A 7 37.34 28.72 -57.86
C LEU A 7 36.85 27.42 -57.20
N PHE A 8 37.62 26.84 -56.27
CA PHE A 8 37.18 25.72 -55.46
C PHE A 8 36.53 26.28 -54.18
N LEU A 9 35.22 26.12 -54.08
CA LEU A 9 34.45 26.36 -52.86
C LEU A 9 34.67 25.14 -51.94
N PHE A 10 35.43 25.31 -50.86
CA PHE A 10 35.49 24.31 -49.78
C PHE A 10 34.26 24.50 -48.88
N PRO A 11 33.42 23.48 -48.65
CA PRO A 11 32.37 23.58 -47.66
C PRO A 11 33.02 23.55 -46.27
N VAL A 12 32.83 24.62 -45.50
CA VAL A 12 33.11 24.61 -44.07
C VAL A 12 32.06 23.71 -43.44
N LEU A 13 32.46 22.49 -43.08
CA LEU A 13 31.63 21.56 -42.33
C LEU A 13 31.51 22.11 -40.89
N LEU A 14 30.41 22.79 -40.60
CA LEU A 14 30.09 23.24 -39.25
C LEU A 14 29.73 22.00 -38.43
N LEU A 15 30.67 21.52 -37.63
CA LEU A 15 30.43 20.44 -36.67
C LEU A 15 29.53 21.00 -35.54
N VAL A 16 28.22 20.78 -35.64
CA VAL A 16 27.31 21.03 -34.52
C VAL A 16 27.59 19.94 -33.48
N LEU A 17 28.35 20.30 -32.45
CA LEU A 17 28.42 19.54 -31.20
C LEU A 17 27.04 19.58 -30.56
N ILE A 18 26.20 18.59 -30.88
CA ILE A 18 25.02 18.29 -30.07
C ILE A 18 25.57 17.74 -28.75
N CYS A 19 25.74 18.64 -27.78
CA CYS A 19 25.91 18.23 -26.39
C CYS A 19 24.64 17.47 -26.00
N CYS A 20 24.75 16.14 -25.95
CA CYS A 20 23.77 15.30 -25.29
C CYS A 20 23.94 15.49 -23.77
N GLY A 21 23.60 16.69 -23.28
CA GLY A 21 23.38 16.92 -21.87
C GLY A 21 22.01 16.37 -21.56
N LYS A 22 21.91 15.38 -20.66
CA LYS A 22 20.62 15.07 -20.04
C LYS A 22 20.12 16.39 -19.44
N ASN A 23 19.04 16.97 -19.97
CA ASN A 23 18.38 18.11 -19.32
C ASN A 23 18.01 17.63 -17.92
N GLN A 24 18.72 18.12 -16.91
CA GLN A 24 18.27 17.98 -15.54
C GLN A 24 16.95 18.76 -15.43
N PRO A 25 15.93 18.22 -14.76
CA PRO A 25 14.72 18.98 -14.50
C PRO A 25 15.08 20.27 -13.76
N ASP A 26 14.32 21.33 -14.00
CA ASP A 26 14.46 22.56 -13.22
C ASP A 26 14.27 22.23 -11.73
N PRO A 27 15.03 22.87 -10.82
CA PRO A 27 14.93 22.61 -9.38
C PRO A 27 13.50 22.77 -8.88
N TYR A 28 13.04 21.81 -8.09
CA TYR A 28 11.71 21.82 -7.50
C TYR A 28 11.51 23.07 -6.65
N GLN A 29 10.42 23.76 -6.91
CA GLN A 29 9.97 24.89 -6.10
C GLN A 29 8.74 24.44 -5.33
N TYR A 30 8.81 24.52 -4.00
CA TYR A 30 7.66 24.31 -3.15
C TYR A 30 6.51 25.24 -3.55
N SER A 31 5.31 24.69 -3.53
CA SER A 31 4.06 25.43 -3.66
C SER A 31 3.06 24.98 -2.61
N LEU A 32 2.23 25.92 -2.16
CA LEU A 32 1.10 25.63 -1.30
C LEU A 32 0.17 24.60 -1.97
N PRO A 33 -0.31 23.57 -1.24
CA PRO A 33 -1.32 22.64 -1.76
C PRO A 33 -2.59 23.36 -2.24
N GLU A 34 -3.28 22.76 -3.22
CA GLU A 34 -4.53 23.33 -3.72
C GLU A 34 -5.64 23.18 -2.68
N LEU A 35 -6.33 24.29 -2.38
CA LEU A 35 -7.54 24.25 -1.57
C LEU A 35 -8.71 23.75 -2.42
N THR A 36 -9.29 22.62 -2.03
CA THR A 36 -10.45 22.02 -2.71
C THR A 36 -11.65 21.90 -1.75
N ASP A 37 -12.78 21.36 -2.21
CA ASP A 37 -13.98 21.10 -1.39
C ASP A 37 -13.96 19.70 -0.74
N ASP A 38 -12.77 19.15 -0.48
CA ASP A 38 -12.56 17.85 0.17
C ASP A 38 -12.69 17.89 1.71
N GLY A 39 -12.94 19.07 2.27
CA GLY A 39 -13.07 19.30 3.70
C GLY A 39 -11.74 19.52 4.43
N TRP A 40 -10.59 19.46 3.75
CA TRP A 40 -9.29 19.75 4.35
C TRP A 40 -8.91 21.22 4.17
N SER A 41 -8.29 21.77 5.22
CA SER A 41 -7.64 23.08 5.13
C SER A 41 -6.21 22.90 4.62
N VAL A 42 -5.74 23.84 3.81
CA VAL A 42 -4.34 23.90 3.36
C VAL A 42 -3.55 24.93 4.16
N GLY A 43 -2.26 24.70 4.35
CA GLY A 43 -1.37 25.58 5.11
C GLY A 43 0.02 25.63 4.49
N ASP A 44 0.75 26.71 4.76
CA ASP A 44 2.13 26.84 4.29
C ASP A 44 3.07 25.94 5.12
N ALA A 45 3.97 25.24 4.45
CA ALA A 45 4.87 24.29 5.10
C ALA A 45 5.87 24.99 6.04
N ASP A 46 6.43 26.14 5.67
CA ASP A 46 7.35 26.89 6.52
C ASP A 46 6.61 27.49 7.73
N GLU A 47 5.37 27.99 7.53
CA GLU A 47 4.52 28.46 8.64
C GLU A 47 4.15 27.32 9.61
N ALA A 48 3.98 26.10 9.11
CA ALA A 48 3.77 24.89 9.90
C ALA A 48 5.06 24.35 10.58
N GLY A 49 6.18 25.04 10.41
CA GLY A 49 7.48 24.70 11.00
C GLY A 49 8.22 23.58 10.28
N LEU A 50 7.82 23.23 9.05
CA LEU A 50 8.63 22.42 8.15
C LEU A 50 9.67 23.32 7.47
N ARG A 51 10.58 22.68 6.74
CA ARG A 51 11.66 23.35 6.02
C ARG A 51 11.45 23.10 4.53
N THR A 52 10.94 24.09 3.82
CA THR A 52 10.61 23.98 2.40
C THR A 52 11.82 23.62 1.53
N ASP A 53 13.03 24.02 1.92
CA ASP A 53 14.27 23.61 1.25
C ASP A 53 14.53 22.10 1.34
N PHE A 54 14.23 21.46 2.47
CA PHE A 54 14.31 19.98 2.57
C PHE A 54 13.24 19.28 1.73
N LEU A 55 12.04 19.87 1.61
CA LEU A 55 11.00 19.34 0.73
C LEU A 55 11.44 19.45 -0.73
N SER A 56 12.04 20.58 -1.12
CA SER A 56 12.66 20.76 -2.44
C SER A 56 13.78 19.75 -2.71
N ASP A 57 14.72 19.58 -1.78
CA ASP A 57 15.81 18.61 -1.92
C ASP A 57 15.29 17.17 -2.08
N MET A 58 14.25 16.80 -1.32
CA MET A 58 13.59 15.50 -1.44
C MET A 58 12.97 15.33 -2.82
N MET A 59 12.26 16.34 -3.32
CA MET A 59 11.61 16.29 -4.62
C MET A 59 12.61 16.24 -5.77
N ASP A 60 13.69 17.01 -5.70
CA ASP A 60 14.79 16.94 -6.67
C ASP A 60 15.46 15.57 -6.67
N TYR A 61 15.65 14.97 -5.49
CA TYR A 61 16.18 13.61 -5.37
C TYR A 61 15.26 12.55 -6.00
N ILE A 62 13.94 12.66 -5.80
CA ILE A 62 12.97 11.72 -6.38
C ILE A 62 12.89 11.93 -7.89
N ARG A 63 12.68 13.16 -8.35
CA ARG A 63 12.56 13.52 -9.79
C ARG A 63 13.84 13.26 -10.57
N GLY A 64 15.00 13.31 -9.91
CA GLY A 64 16.30 12.97 -10.50
C GLY A 64 16.57 11.47 -10.67
N ARG A 65 15.68 10.59 -10.17
CA ARG A 65 15.80 9.13 -10.28
C ARG A 65 14.78 8.56 -11.25
N ASP A 66 15.24 8.19 -12.44
CA ASP A 66 14.43 7.45 -13.40
C ASP A 66 13.89 6.15 -12.76
N GLY A 67 12.59 5.89 -12.91
CA GLY A 67 11.96 4.63 -12.54
C GLY A 67 11.68 4.44 -11.05
N HIS A 68 11.56 5.50 -10.25
CA HIS A 68 11.00 5.38 -8.90
C HIS A 68 9.53 4.91 -8.96
N ASN A 69 9.06 4.22 -7.91
CA ASN A 69 7.68 3.71 -7.81
C ASN A 69 6.93 4.41 -6.67
N ILE A 70 6.98 5.73 -6.67
CA ILE A 70 6.27 6.61 -5.72
C ILE A 70 5.16 7.25 -6.54
N HIS A 71 3.91 7.09 -6.12
CA HIS A 71 2.74 7.62 -6.83
C HIS A 71 2.28 8.96 -6.24
N SER A 72 2.43 9.14 -4.93
CA SER A 72 2.12 10.40 -4.24
C SER A 72 2.88 10.54 -2.92
N ILE A 73 3.03 11.78 -2.46
CA ILE A 73 3.51 12.14 -1.13
C ILE A 73 2.58 13.22 -0.59
N LEU A 74 1.99 13.00 0.58
CA LEU A 74 1.17 14.00 1.28
C LEU A 74 1.70 14.18 2.70
N ILE A 75 1.77 15.43 3.17
CA ILE A 75 2.17 15.77 4.54
C ILE A 75 1.08 16.63 5.17
N PHE A 76 0.50 16.10 6.24
CA PHE A 76 -0.39 16.84 7.12
C PHE A 76 0.35 17.28 8.38
N LYS A 77 0.21 18.55 8.75
CA LYS A 77 0.79 19.12 9.96
C LYS A 77 -0.23 20.06 10.60
N ASP A 78 -0.47 19.83 11.89
CA ASP A 78 -1.37 20.66 12.71
C ASP A 78 -2.76 20.86 12.07
N SER A 79 -3.31 19.76 11.51
CA SER A 79 -4.58 19.67 10.79
C SER A 79 -4.64 20.35 9.41
N PHE A 80 -3.52 20.86 8.90
CA PHE A 80 -3.42 21.39 7.54
C PHE A 80 -2.70 20.41 6.62
N LEU A 81 -3.18 20.28 5.39
CA LEU A 81 -2.37 19.75 4.29
C LEU A 81 -1.35 20.81 3.92
N VAL A 82 -0.07 20.51 4.12
CA VAL A 82 1.02 21.50 3.94
C VAL A 82 1.93 21.20 2.76
N PHE A 83 1.87 19.97 2.26
CA PHE A 83 2.61 19.52 1.10
C PHE A 83 1.88 18.34 0.46
N GLU A 84 1.77 18.36 -0.86
CA GLU A 84 1.34 17.21 -1.64
C GLU A 84 2.03 17.22 -3.00
N GLU A 85 2.38 16.05 -3.50
CA GLU A 85 2.90 15.87 -4.85
C GLU A 85 2.44 14.52 -5.37
N TYR A 86 2.23 14.45 -6.69
CA TYR A 86 1.80 13.26 -7.39
C TYR A 86 2.73 12.97 -8.56
N PHE A 87 2.79 11.71 -8.96
CA PHE A 87 3.73 11.23 -9.97
C PHE A 87 3.04 10.29 -10.94
N GLU A 88 3.66 10.10 -12.10
CA GLU A 88 3.25 9.05 -13.02
C GLU A 88 3.61 7.67 -12.46
N GLY A 89 2.77 6.68 -12.74
CA GLY A 89 3.00 5.32 -12.32
C GLY A 89 1.97 4.36 -12.89
N TYR A 90 2.10 3.10 -12.52
CA TYR A 90 1.14 2.08 -12.92
C TYR A 90 0.07 1.89 -11.85
N LEU A 91 -1.19 1.87 -12.27
CA LEU A 91 -2.28 1.40 -11.43
C LEU A 91 -2.04 -0.05 -11.00
N TYR A 92 -2.58 -0.45 -9.85
CA TYR A 92 -2.55 -1.84 -9.43
C TYR A 92 -3.48 -2.69 -10.32
N SER A 93 -3.00 -3.85 -10.77
CA SER A 93 -3.85 -4.88 -11.40
C SER A 93 -3.70 -6.22 -10.68
N SER A 94 -4.83 -6.85 -10.39
CA SER A 94 -4.88 -8.20 -9.86
C SER A 94 -4.94 -9.29 -10.94
N ASN A 95 -4.98 -8.92 -12.23
CA ASN A 95 -5.13 -9.87 -13.33
C ASN A 95 -4.16 -9.62 -14.52
N PRO A 96 -3.14 -10.47 -14.71
CA PRO A 96 -2.74 -11.56 -13.83
C PRO A 96 -2.21 -11.03 -12.48
N PRO A 97 -2.25 -11.82 -11.40
CA PRO A 97 -1.69 -11.43 -10.12
C PRO A 97 -0.23 -10.99 -10.26
N GLY A 98 0.11 -9.82 -9.72
CA GLY A 98 1.45 -9.24 -9.83
C GLY A 98 1.73 -8.48 -11.14
N SER A 99 0.69 -8.10 -11.89
CA SER A 99 0.82 -7.23 -13.07
C SER A 99 0.51 -5.77 -12.76
N ASN A 100 1.05 -4.89 -13.59
CA ASN A 100 0.73 -3.47 -13.61
C ASN A 100 -0.53 -3.24 -14.47
N GLY A 101 -1.41 -2.35 -13.99
CA GLY A 101 -2.52 -1.81 -14.77
C GLY A 101 -2.07 -0.69 -15.71
N ASP A 102 -2.97 0.23 -16.01
CA ASP A 102 -2.67 1.37 -16.89
C ASP A 102 -1.62 2.30 -16.28
N TYR A 103 -0.80 2.91 -17.15
CA TYR A 103 0.14 3.96 -16.75
C TYR A 103 -0.57 5.30 -16.76
N VAL A 104 -0.63 5.97 -15.61
CA VAL A 104 -1.40 7.20 -15.40
C VAL A 104 -0.55 8.23 -14.67
N MET A 105 -0.93 9.50 -14.77
CA MET A 105 -0.53 10.52 -13.80
C MET A 105 -1.46 10.38 -12.61
N PHE A 106 -0.93 9.99 -11.45
CA PHE A 106 -1.76 9.95 -10.24
C PHE A 106 -2.19 11.36 -9.86
N ASP A 107 -3.36 11.45 -9.24
CA ASP A 107 -3.90 12.67 -8.65
C ASP A 107 -4.71 12.33 -7.39
N ARG A 108 -5.40 13.32 -6.85
CA ARG A 108 -6.24 13.21 -5.65
C ARG A 108 -7.42 12.24 -5.81
N GLU A 109 -7.91 12.05 -7.03
CA GLU A 109 -9.09 11.23 -7.33
C GLU A 109 -8.70 9.82 -7.81
N THR A 110 -7.40 9.57 -7.99
CA THR A 110 -6.90 8.27 -8.43
C THR A 110 -6.95 7.25 -7.29
N ASP A 111 -7.77 6.21 -7.47
CA ASP A 111 -7.83 5.09 -6.53
C ASP A 111 -6.48 4.38 -6.39
N HIS A 112 -6.02 4.21 -5.15
CA HIS A 112 -4.81 3.47 -4.83
C HIS A 112 -5.13 2.17 -4.11
N TYR A 113 -4.52 1.07 -4.55
CA TYR A 113 -4.63 -0.20 -3.83
C TYR A 113 -3.90 -0.13 -2.48
N LEU A 114 -4.67 -0.15 -1.39
CA LEU A 114 -4.17 0.08 -0.03
C LEU A 114 -3.49 -1.14 0.60
N ALA A 115 -3.77 -2.34 0.09
CA ALA A 115 -3.28 -3.60 0.63
C ALA A 115 -3.41 -3.67 2.17
N SER A 116 -2.29 -3.84 2.87
CA SER A 116 -2.28 -4.03 4.32
C SER A 116 -2.65 -2.78 5.14
N VAL A 117 -2.71 -1.59 4.54
CA VAL A 117 -3.24 -0.39 5.23
C VAL A 117 -4.70 -0.61 5.66
N SER A 118 -5.47 -1.41 4.90
CA SER A 118 -6.87 -1.75 5.21
C SER A 118 -7.04 -2.43 6.58
N LYS A 119 -6.01 -3.10 7.10
CA LYS A 119 -6.06 -3.71 8.45
C LYS A 119 -6.30 -2.67 9.55
N THR A 120 -5.82 -1.44 9.35
CA THR A 120 -6.05 -0.32 10.28
C THR A 120 -7.53 0.03 10.32
N VAL A 121 -8.20 0.05 9.16
CA VAL A 121 -9.65 0.30 9.07
C VAL A 121 -10.42 -0.82 9.77
N THR A 122 -10.08 -2.08 9.51
CA THR A 122 -10.69 -3.23 10.21
C THR A 122 -10.51 -3.13 11.72
N SER A 123 -9.32 -2.72 12.20
CA SER A 123 -9.06 -2.52 13.63
C SER A 123 -9.92 -1.41 14.25
N VAL A 124 -10.12 -0.30 13.53
CA VAL A 124 -11.02 0.79 13.97
C VAL A 124 -12.46 0.28 14.05
N ILE A 125 -12.95 -0.44 13.04
CA ILE A 125 -14.29 -1.04 13.04
C ILE A 125 -14.46 -1.97 14.24
N PHE A 126 -13.45 -2.79 14.55
CA PHE A 126 -13.46 -3.65 15.73
C PHE A 126 -13.57 -2.85 17.03
N GLY A 127 -12.83 -1.73 17.14
CA GLY A 127 -12.94 -0.81 18.28
C GLY A 127 -14.33 -0.19 18.43
N VAL A 128 -14.99 0.14 17.31
CA VAL A 128 -16.38 0.61 17.30
C VAL A 128 -17.33 -0.49 17.75
N ALA A 129 -17.20 -1.72 17.23
CA ALA A 129 -18.03 -2.85 17.61
C ALA A 129 -17.95 -3.15 19.12
N VAL A 130 -16.76 -3.07 19.71
CA VAL A 130 -16.57 -3.18 21.17
C VAL A 130 -17.26 -2.04 21.91
N LYS A 131 -17.07 -0.80 21.45
CA LYS A 131 -17.68 0.38 22.09
C LYS A 131 -19.21 0.34 22.08
N GLU A 132 -19.81 -0.16 21.00
CA GLU A 132 -21.26 -0.28 20.84
C GLU A 132 -21.84 -1.54 21.51
N GLY A 133 -21.00 -2.39 22.13
CA GLY A 133 -21.43 -3.58 22.87
C GLY A 133 -21.79 -4.79 22.00
N PHE A 134 -21.33 -4.82 20.73
CA PHE A 134 -21.43 -6.02 19.90
C PHE A 134 -20.40 -7.08 20.33
N ILE A 135 -19.23 -6.65 20.81
CA ILE A 135 -18.13 -7.53 21.21
C ILE A 135 -17.64 -7.14 22.61
N ASP A 136 -17.98 -7.96 23.60
CA ASP A 136 -17.69 -7.64 25.00
C ASP A 136 -16.40 -8.31 25.53
N ASN A 137 -15.87 -9.31 24.81
CA ASN A 137 -14.73 -10.11 25.27
C ASN A 137 -13.74 -10.46 24.14
N LEU A 138 -12.56 -9.83 24.14
CA LEU A 138 -11.52 -10.14 23.17
C LEU A 138 -10.80 -11.47 23.46
N ASP A 139 -10.97 -12.05 24.63
CA ASP A 139 -10.41 -13.37 24.97
C ASP A 139 -11.38 -14.52 24.59
N GLU A 140 -12.49 -14.22 23.90
CA GLU A 140 -13.39 -15.23 23.34
C GLU A 140 -12.68 -16.05 22.25
N LYS A 141 -12.90 -17.37 22.27
CA LYS A 141 -12.23 -18.30 21.36
C LYS A 141 -12.93 -18.29 20.01
N ILE A 142 -12.15 -18.27 18.94
CA ILE A 142 -12.69 -18.20 17.57
C ILE A 142 -13.53 -19.44 17.20
N VAL A 143 -13.27 -20.58 17.84
CA VAL A 143 -14.03 -21.83 17.62
C VAL A 143 -15.46 -21.75 18.14
N ASP A 144 -15.70 -20.93 19.18
CA ASP A 144 -17.04 -20.73 19.75
C ASP A 144 -17.87 -19.79 18.86
N ILE A 145 -17.19 -18.84 18.19
CA ILE A 145 -17.79 -17.85 17.27
C ILE A 145 -18.05 -18.47 15.88
N LEU A 146 -17.12 -19.27 15.38
CA LEU A 146 -17.17 -19.90 14.05
C LEU A 146 -17.23 -21.44 14.16
N PRO A 147 -18.31 -22.01 14.73
CA PRO A 147 -18.40 -23.44 15.04
C PRO A 147 -18.36 -24.35 13.81
N GLN A 148 -18.66 -23.82 12.62
CA GLN A 148 -18.51 -24.53 11.35
C GLN A 148 -17.06 -24.95 11.03
N TYR A 149 -16.07 -24.40 11.74
CA TYR A 149 -14.65 -24.76 11.60
C TYR A 149 -14.10 -25.58 12.77
N SER A 150 -14.96 -26.07 13.66
CA SER A 150 -14.57 -26.83 14.85
C SER A 150 -13.84 -28.16 14.55
N ASP A 151 -13.97 -28.70 13.35
CA ASP A 151 -13.24 -29.89 12.88
C ASP A 151 -11.76 -29.62 12.62
N ILE A 152 -11.39 -28.38 12.28
CA ILE A 152 -9.99 -27.96 12.05
C ILE A 152 -9.43 -27.10 13.19
N LEU A 153 -10.28 -26.44 13.99
CA LEU A 153 -9.91 -25.71 15.20
C LEU A 153 -9.85 -26.65 16.41
N THR A 154 -8.97 -27.65 16.34
CA THR A 154 -8.82 -28.68 17.37
C THR A 154 -7.48 -28.58 18.09
N GLY A 155 -7.35 -29.24 19.25
CA GLY A 155 -6.13 -29.22 20.04
C GLY A 155 -5.77 -27.81 20.51
N GLU A 156 -4.50 -27.40 20.37
CA GLU A 156 -4.06 -26.05 20.75
C GLU A 156 -4.69 -24.95 19.87
N LYS A 157 -5.06 -25.24 18.62
CA LYS A 157 -5.72 -24.26 17.73
C LYS A 157 -7.08 -23.81 18.27
N ALA A 158 -7.75 -24.65 19.06
CA ALA A 158 -9.02 -24.29 19.71
C ALA A 158 -8.86 -23.15 20.73
N ASN A 159 -7.63 -22.81 21.15
CA ASN A 159 -7.36 -21.73 22.10
C ASN A 159 -7.04 -20.38 21.42
N ILE A 160 -7.13 -20.29 20.09
CA ILE A 160 -6.99 -19.01 19.39
C ILE A 160 -8.18 -18.12 19.77
N THR A 161 -7.90 -16.88 20.15
CA THR A 161 -8.91 -15.89 20.55
C THR A 161 -8.96 -14.73 19.55
N ILE A 162 -9.98 -13.89 19.66
CA ILE A 162 -10.08 -12.61 18.92
C ILE A 162 -8.79 -11.79 19.13
N LYS A 163 -8.36 -11.64 20.39
CA LYS A 163 -7.17 -10.89 20.76
C LYS A 163 -5.92 -11.39 20.03
N HIS A 164 -5.74 -12.71 19.94
CA HIS A 164 -4.60 -13.28 19.22
C HIS A 164 -4.59 -12.92 17.73
N LEU A 165 -5.76 -12.79 17.09
CA LEU A 165 -5.82 -12.32 15.70
C LEU A 165 -5.49 -10.82 15.59
N LEU A 166 -6.04 -9.98 16.48
CA LEU A 166 -5.76 -8.53 16.52
C LEU A 166 -4.29 -8.22 16.75
N THR A 167 -3.58 -9.06 17.52
CA THR A 167 -2.16 -8.90 17.83
C THR A 167 -1.23 -9.72 16.94
N MET A 168 -1.76 -10.40 15.92
CA MET A 168 -1.00 -11.29 15.01
C MET A 168 -0.16 -12.33 15.76
N SER A 169 -0.75 -12.89 16.81
CA SER A 169 -0.14 -13.90 17.67
C SER A 169 -1.01 -15.15 17.78
N SER A 170 -1.73 -15.51 16.71
CA SER A 170 -2.56 -16.72 16.66
C SER A 170 -1.75 -18.02 16.72
N GLY A 171 -0.44 -17.94 16.42
CA GLY A 171 0.41 -19.11 16.31
C GLY A 171 0.22 -19.90 15.01
N LEU A 172 -0.72 -19.52 14.14
CA LEU A 172 -0.91 -20.13 12.82
C LEU A 172 0.27 -19.76 11.93
N LEU A 173 0.92 -20.78 11.34
CA LEU A 173 1.96 -20.59 10.35
C LEU A 173 1.38 -19.85 9.15
N TRP A 174 2.12 -18.86 8.66
CA TRP A 174 1.71 -18.02 7.54
C TRP A 174 2.92 -17.44 6.84
N ASP A 175 2.97 -17.60 5.52
CA ASP A 175 4.03 -17.09 4.68
C ASP A 175 3.49 -16.35 3.44
N GLU A 176 3.50 -15.03 3.57
CA GLU A 176 3.17 -14.09 2.49
C GLU A 176 4.36 -13.23 2.06
N SER A 177 5.55 -13.50 2.61
CA SER A 177 6.72 -12.63 2.46
C SER A 177 7.92 -13.31 1.80
N SER A 178 8.07 -14.64 1.95
CA SER A 178 9.18 -15.37 1.35
C SER A 178 8.95 -15.66 -0.13
N THR A 179 7.68 -15.71 -0.54
CA THR A 179 7.25 -16.13 -1.87
C THR A 179 6.47 -15.00 -2.54
N PRO A 180 6.69 -14.70 -3.83
CA PRO A 180 5.95 -13.64 -4.53
C PRO A 180 4.43 -13.85 -4.53
N TYR A 181 3.68 -12.75 -4.50
CA TYR A 181 2.23 -12.77 -4.76
C TYR A 181 1.95 -13.29 -6.16
N GLY A 182 0.88 -14.09 -6.29
CA GLY A 182 0.53 -14.79 -7.53
C GLY A 182 1.15 -16.18 -7.65
N ASP A 183 2.18 -16.50 -6.86
CA ASP A 183 2.65 -17.88 -6.74
C ASP A 183 1.64 -18.70 -5.92
N PRO A 184 1.18 -19.88 -6.42
CA PRO A 184 0.23 -20.75 -5.71
C PRO A 184 0.70 -21.25 -4.34
N SER A 185 2.00 -21.17 -4.04
CA SER A 185 2.55 -21.56 -2.74
C SER A 185 2.51 -20.44 -1.69
N ASN A 186 2.33 -19.18 -2.10
CA ASN A 186 2.13 -18.04 -1.19
C ASN A 186 0.74 -18.11 -0.54
N ASP A 187 0.66 -17.93 0.78
CA ASP A 187 -0.58 -18.14 1.53
C ASP A 187 -1.68 -17.10 1.21
N VAL A 188 -1.29 -15.87 0.84
CA VAL A 188 -2.25 -14.87 0.35
C VAL A 188 -2.78 -15.24 -1.04
N THR A 189 -1.96 -15.83 -1.92
CA THR A 189 -2.46 -16.34 -3.21
C THR A 189 -3.46 -17.48 -3.01
N LYS A 190 -3.17 -18.43 -2.10
CA LYS A 190 -4.09 -19.52 -1.76
C LYS A 190 -5.41 -18.97 -1.23
N LEU A 191 -5.35 -18.00 -0.33
CA LEU A 191 -6.53 -17.30 0.19
C LEU A 191 -7.42 -16.75 -0.93
N PHE A 192 -6.85 -16.00 -1.87
CA PHE A 192 -7.60 -15.36 -2.96
C PHE A 192 -8.16 -16.33 -4.01
N THR A 193 -7.67 -17.57 -4.03
CA THR A 193 -8.08 -18.60 -5.01
C THR A 193 -8.91 -19.71 -4.37
N SER A 194 -9.13 -19.67 -3.06
CA SER A 194 -9.89 -20.67 -2.31
C SER A 194 -11.39 -20.41 -2.39
N ASP A 195 -12.18 -21.50 -2.51
CA ASP A 195 -13.64 -21.47 -2.38
C ASP A 195 -14.08 -21.21 -0.92
N ASP A 196 -13.22 -21.53 0.07
CA ASP A 196 -13.42 -21.23 1.49
C ASP A 196 -12.14 -20.60 2.07
N PRO A 197 -11.98 -19.27 1.91
CA PRO A 197 -10.79 -18.55 2.36
C PRO A 197 -10.52 -18.71 3.87
N LEU A 198 -11.56 -18.74 4.70
CA LEU A 198 -11.40 -18.89 6.15
C LEU A 198 -10.91 -20.30 6.52
N ARG A 199 -11.44 -21.34 5.88
CA ARG A 199 -10.90 -22.70 6.05
C ARG A 199 -9.44 -22.79 5.62
N GLU A 200 -9.05 -22.16 4.52
CA GLU A 200 -7.65 -22.14 4.07
C GLU A 200 -6.74 -21.55 5.17
N ILE A 201 -7.13 -20.41 5.75
CA ILE A 201 -6.39 -19.77 6.84
C ILE A 201 -6.30 -20.67 8.07
N LEU A 202 -7.44 -21.15 8.57
CA LEU A 202 -7.56 -21.85 9.84
C LEU A 202 -7.01 -23.29 9.78
N SER A 203 -6.84 -23.84 8.57
CA SER A 203 -6.26 -25.17 8.36
C SER A 203 -4.76 -25.18 8.56
N ASN A 204 -4.09 -24.02 8.54
CA ASN A 204 -2.65 -23.93 8.80
C ASN A 204 -2.26 -24.60 10.13
N THR A 205 -1.05 -25.14 10.13
CA THR A 205 -0.42 -25.72 11.33
C THR A 205 0.00 -24.62 12.29
N LEU A 206 0.17 -24.96 13.56
CA LEU A 206 0.78 -24.04 14.51
C LEU A 206 2.31 -24.04 14.33
N PHE A 207 2.92 -22.86 14.33
CA PHE A 207 4.37 -22.69 14.51
C PHE A 207 4.73 -22.38 15.96
N ALA A 208 3.79 -21.82 16.72
CA ALA A 208 3.87 -21.53 18.15
C ALA A 208 2.48 -21.67 18.80
N SER A 209 2.42 -21.77 20.12
CA SER A 209 1.14 -21.77 20.83
C SER A 209 0.45 -20.39 20.72
N PRO A 210 -0.89 -20.31 20.71
CA PRO A 210 -1.60 -19.04 20.60
C PRO A 210 -1.24 -18.07 21.72
N GLY A 211 -0.84 -16.85 21.35
CA GLY A 211 -0.44 -15.78 22.26
C GLY A 211 1.06 -15.65 22.52
N GLU A 212 1.87 -16.63 22.12
CA GLU A 212 3.30 -16.68 22.49
C GLU A 212 4.20 -15.90 21.53
N GLU A 213 3.98 -16.01 20.21
CA GLU A 213 4.84 -15.40 19.21
C GLU A 213 4.05 -14.56 18.19
N PHE A 214 4.65 -13.45 17.77
CA PHE A 214 4.14 -12.62 16.69
C PHE A 214 4.57 -13.20 15.34
N LEU A 215 3.61 -13.39 14.45
CA LEU A 215 3.85 -13.67 13.04
C LEU A 215 2.86 -12.87 12.19
N TYR A 216 3.40 -12.02 11.30
CA TYR A 216 2.59 -11.21 10.42
C TYR A 216 1.72 -12.09 9.52
N ASN A 217 0.40 -11.91 9.59
CA ASN A 217 -0.57 -12.79 8.94
C ASN A 217 -1.76 -11.97 8.41
N SER A 218 -1.84 -11.80 7.09
CA SER A 218 -2.98 -11.10 6.47
C SER A 218 -4.28 -11.88 6.60
N GLY A 219 -4.24 -13.21 6.51
CA GLY A 219 -5.40 -14.08 6.69
C GLY A 219 -6.10 -13.90 8.04
N GLY A 220 -5.36 -13.63 9.11
CA GLY A 220 -5.93 -13.33 10.43
C GLY A 220 -6.87 -12.13 10.41
N THR A 221 -6.63 -11.15 9.53
CA THR A 221 -7.55 -10.00 9.35
C THR A 221 -8.83 -10.40 8.62
N ASN A 222 -8.79 -11.34 7.67
CA ASN A 222 -9.99 -11.87 7.04
C ASN A 222 -10.88 -12.62 8.05
N VAL A 223 -10.27 -13.37 8.99
CA VAL A 223 -11.01 -14.00 10.09
C VAL A 223 -11.65 -12.94 11.00
N LEU A 224 -10.95 -11.84 11.31
CA LEU A 224 -11.54 -10.72 12.05
C LEU A 224 -12.73 -10.08 11.34
N GLY A 225 -12.69 -10.00 10.00
CA GLY A 225 -13.84 -9.58 9.19
C GLY A 225 -15.05 -10.48 9.45
N ALA A 226 -14.89 -11.79 9.30
CA ALA A 226 -15.97 -12.75 9.55
C ALA A 226 -16.51 -12.71 10.99
N ILE A 227 -15.66 -12.40 11.97
CA ILE A 227 -16.08 -12.21 13.37
C ILE A 227 -16.94 -10.95 13.51
N ILE A 228 -16.57 -9.82 12.88
CA ILE A 228 -17.42 -8.62 12.87
C ILE A 228 -18.79 -8.94 12.24
N GLU A 229 -18.81 -9.65 11.11
CA GLU A 229 -20.06 -10.03 10.44
C GLU A 229 -20.94 -10.93 11.32
N TYR A 230 -20.34 -11.86 12.05
CA TYR A 230 -21.05 -12.72 12.99
C TYR A 230 -21.79 -11.90 14.08
N TYR A 231 -21.12 -10.95 14.73
CA TYR A 231 -21.72 -10.19 15.82
C TYR A 231 -22.70 -9.13 15.35
N THR A 232 -22.46 -8.52 14.19
CA THR A 232 -23.25 -7.39 13.70
C THR A 232 -24.37 -7.81 12.75
N GLY A 233 -24.22 -8.95 12.07
CA GLY A 233 -25.10 -9.37 10.97
C GLY A 233 -24.96 -8.53 9.70
N MET A 234 -23.94 -7.66 9.63
CA MET A 234 -23.63 -6.78 8.49
C MET A 234 -22.33 -7.25 7.84
N SER A 235 -22.19 -7.10 6.52
CA SER A 235 -20.90 -7.38 5.89
C SER A 235 -19.87 -6.33 6.29
N LEU A 236 -18.58 -6.64 6.20
CA LEU A 236 -17.53 -5.64 6.48
C LEU A 236 -17.58 -4.43 5.51
N LEU A 237 -18.28 -4.57 4.38
CA LEU A 237 -18.42 -3.52 3.36
C LEU A 237 -19.68 -2.65 3.54
N ASP A 238 -20.60 -3.03 4.43
CA ASP A 238 -21.86 -2.29 4.73
C ASP A 238 -21.71 -1.37 5.94
#